data_AF-A0A936DEF9-F1
#
_entry.id   AF-A0A936DEF9-F1
#
_cell.length_a   1.000
_cell.length_b   1.000
_cell.length_c   1.000
_cell.angle_alpha   90.00
_cell.angle_beta   90.00
_cell.angle_gamma   90.00
#
_symmetry.space_group_name_H-M   'P 1'
#
loop_
_entity.id
_entity.type
_entity.pdbx_description
1 polymer ?
#
loop_
_entity_poly.entity_id
_entity_poly.type
_entity_poly.pdbx_seq_one_letter_code
_entity_poly.pdbx_strand_id
1 'polypeptide(L)'
;MSRRVIVRSISCLGLVGALVLGDARTALAAETPARSVEELSTQLLGWLHDPDPLAAAAVVERVHQGVPPGVLLALLDAYRAAPRAELDALVRELTGYRRAEVRVRAVAAWAEQGAAAAESAVAFAAADVDIAVRRLAVSLATLHPSARADACVQELLARDAELAAELAQPPALWVEDPS
;
A
#
# COMPACT_ATOMS: atom_id res chain seq x y z
N MET A 1 -18.30 7.93 51.04
CA MET A 1 -18.38 9.40 51.25
C MET A 1 -17.48 9.80 52.40
N SER A 2 -16.38 10.51 52.13
CA SER A 2 -15.82 11.54 53.02
C SER A 2 -14.56 12.13 52.39
N ARG A 3 -14.74 13.33 51.81
CA ARG A 3 -13.66 14.26 51.50
C ARG A 3 -13.13 14.82 52.81
N ARG A 4 -11.81 14.96 52.93
CA ARG A 4 -11.20 16.03 53.74
C ARG A 4 -10.13 16.73 52.90
N VAL A 5 -10.36 18.02 52.74
CA VAL A 5 -9.46 19.05 52.21
C VAL A 5 -9.17 19.98 53.38
N ILE A 6 -7.91 20.39 53.56
CA ILE A 6 -7.39 21.65 54.17
C ILE A 6 -5.89 21.64 53.77
N VAL A 7 -5.35 22.46 52.86
CA VAL A 7 -5.23 23.93 52.73
C VAL A 7 -4.00 24.52 53.45
N ARG A 8 -3.10 25.04 52.61
CA ARG A 8 -2.13 26.16 52.76
C ARG A 8 -0.88 26.00 53.64
N SER A 9 0.27 26.21 52.98
CA SER A 9 1.03 27.44 53.22
C SER A 9 1.66 27.95 51.93
N ILE A 10 1.43 29.24 51.66
CA ILE A 10 2.03 30.04 50.59
C ILE A 10 3.07 30.92 51.27
N SER A 11 4.29 30.95 50.74
CA SER A 11 5.21 32.09 50.82
C SER A 11 6.19 31.93 49.64
N CYS A 12 5.98 32.62 48.53
CA CYS A 12 6.31 34.02 48.26
C CYS A 12 7.79 34.23 47.92
N LEU A 13 7.97 34.75 46.69
CA LEU A 13 9.04 35.61 46.21
C LEU A 13 10.40 35.00 45.86
N GLY A 14 10.66 35.04 44.56
CA GLY A 14 11.98 34.83 43.95
C GLY A 14 11.91 34.87 42.42
N LEU A 15 11.18 35.83 41.84
CA LEU A 15 11.31 36.18 40.43
C LEU A 15 12.57 37.03 40.29
N VAL A 16 13.55 36.58 39.48
CA VAL A 16 14.27 37.31 38.42
C VAL A 16 15.50 36.49 38.04
N GLY A 17 15.55 36.07 36.79
CA GLY A 17 16.68 35.35 36.23
C GLY A 17 16.36 34.82 34.83
N ALA A 18 15.89 35.69 33.94
CA ALA A 18 15.87 35.39 32.52
C ALA A 18 17.33 35.37 32.02
N LEU A 19 17.84 34.18 31.73
CA LEU A 19 19.00 34.00 30.86
C LEU A 19 18.67 32.90 29.87
N VAL A 20 18.60 33.35 28.62
CA VAL A 20 18.33 32.65 27.39
C VAL A 20 19.23 31.43 27.26
N LEU A 21 18.62 30.24 27.22
CA LEU A 21 19.15 29.02 26.62
C LEU A 21 17.97 28.19 26.08
N GLY A 22 17.06 28.89 25.41
CA GLY A 22 16.17 28.27 24.45
C GLY A 22 16.90 28.30 23.11
N ASP A 23 17.64 27.25 22.77
CA ASP A 23 17.87 26.93 21.37
C ASP A 23 18.33 25.49 21.12
N ALA A 24 17.87 24.98 20.00
CA ALA A 24 18.49 23.91 19.20
C ALA A 24 18.32 22.42 19.57
N ARG A 25 17.34 21.99 20.37
CA ARG A 25 17.05 20.52 20.49
C ARG A 25 15.64 20.03 20.16
N THR A 26 14.73 20.92 19.77
CA THR A 26 13.36 20.54 19.41
C THR A 26 12.94 20.96 18.01
N ALA A 27 13.85 21.51 17.21
CA ALA A 27 13.61 21.84 15.79
C ALA A 27 14.22 20.81 14.80
N LEU A 28 15.00 19.84 15.26
CA LEU A 28 15.71 18.86 14.40
C LEU A 28 15.07 17.46 14.39
N ALA A 29 13.81 17.32 14.80
CA ALA A 29 13.14 16.02 14.92
C ALA A 29 11.91 15.84 14.00
N ALA A 30 11.52 16.87 13.24
CA ALA A 30 10.31 16.83 12.41
C ALA A 30 10.58 16.82 10.89
N GLU A 31 11.77 17.21 10.42
CA GLU A 31 12.08 17.30 8.98
C GLU A 31 12.71 16.03 8.37
N THR A 32 13.06 15.04 9.20
CA THR A 32 13.92 13.91 8.79
C THR A 32 13.21 12.69 8.18
N PRO A 33 11.92 12.36 8.42
CA PRO A 33 11.34 11.15 7.81
C PRO A 33 10.95 11.35 6.34
N ALA A 34 10.35 12.50 5.98
CA ALA A 34 9.83 12.71 4.62
C ALA A 34 10.93 12.78 3.56
N ARG A 35 12.02 13.52 3.84
CA ARG A 35 13.17 13.65 2.92
C ARG A 35 13.85 12.29 2.67
N SER A 36 14.01 11.46 3.70
CA SER A 36 14.58 10.11 3.54
C SER A 36 13.70 9.15 2.72
N VAL A 37 12.38 9.30 2.79
CA VAL A 37 11.43 8.47 2.03
C VAL A 37 11.42 8.88 0.57
N GLU A 38 11.44 10.19 0.30
CA GLU A 38 11.55 10.74 -1.05
C GLU A 38 12.87 10.31 -1.71
N GLU A 39 14.01 10.49 -1.04
CA GLU A 39 15.33 10.07 -1.54
C GLU A 39 15.38 8.57 -1.84
N LEU A 40 14.82 7.74 -0.95
CA LEU A 40 14.74 6.29 -1.14
C LEU A 40 13.85 5.94 -2.34
N SER A 41 12.72 6.64 -2.51
CA SER A 41 11.84 6.45 -3.65
C SER A 41 12.55 6.81 -4.96
N THR A 42 13.20 7.98 -5.01
CA THR A 42 13.98 8.42 -6.17
C THR A 42 15.09 7.42 -6.51
N GLN A 43 15.79 6.90 -5.50
CA GLN A 43 16.84 5.90 -5.69
C GLN A 43 16.29 4.60 -6.29
N LEU A 44 15.22 4.04 -5.73
CA LEU A 44 14.62 2.80 -6.23
C LEU A 44 14.06 2.95 -7.65
N LEU A 45 13.39 4.07 -7.93
CA LEU A 45 12.87 4.36 -9.27
C LEU A 45 14.02 4.59 -10.27
N GLY A 46 15.11 5.22 -9.84
CA GLY A 46 16.32 5.35 -10.63
C GLY A 46 16.89 3.99 -11.05
N TRP A 47 17.07 3.07 -10.09
CA TRP A 47 17.55 1.72 -10.39
C TRP A 47 16.56 0.89 -11.22
N LEU A 48 15.25 1.06 -11.00
CA LEU A 48 14.25 0.41 -11.82
C LEU A 48 14.41 0.77 -13.30
N HIS A 49 14.63 2.05 -13.61
CA HIS A 49 14.78 2.55 -14.98
C HIS A 49 16.16 2.32 -15.59
N ASP A 50 17.16 1.97 -14.78
CA ASP A 50 18.50 1.63 -15.26
C ASP A 50 18.49 0.22 -15.89
N PRO A 51 18.80 0.07 -17.19
CA PRO A 51 18.77 -1.23 -17.86
C PRO A 51 19.80 -2.23 -17.34
N ASP A 52 20.77 -1.83 -16.51
CA ASP A 52 21.76 -2.74 -15.92
C ASP A 52 21.08 -3.83 -15.05
N PRO A 53 21.35 -5.13 -15.27
CA PRO A 53 20.90 -6.20 -14.39
C PRO A 53 21.33 -6.03 -12.92
N LEU A 54 22.47 -5.38 -12.66
CA LEU A 54 22.93 -5.08 -11.30
C LEU A 54 22.01 -4.07 -10.60
N ALA A 55 21.40 -3.15 -11.35
CA ALA A 55 20.44 -2.21 -10.81
C ALA A 55 19.14 -2.92 -10.38
N ALA A 56 18.67 -3.91 -11.15
CA ALA A 56 17.54 -4.76 -10.75
C ALA A 56 17.86 -5.54 -9.46
N ALA A 57 19.07 -6.12 -9.35
CA ALA A 57 19.51 -6.77 -8.13
C ALA A 57 19.55 -5.82 -6.92
N ALA A 58 19.97 -4.57 -7.13
CA ALA A 58 19.96 -3.53 -6.09
C ALA A 58 18.53 -3.16 -5.63
N VAL A 59 17.55 -3.13 -6.55
CA VAL A 59 16.13 -2.96 -6.19
C VAL A 59 15.67 -4.11 -5.29
N VAL A 60 15.93 -5.36 -5.69
CA VAL A 60 15.53 -6.55 -4.92
C VAL A 60 16.13 -6.51 -3.52
N GLU A 61 17.45 -6.35 -3.42
CA GLU A 61 18.17 -6.30 -2.15
C GLU A 61 17.63 -5.18 -1.26
N ARG A 62 17.39 -3.99 -1.82
CA ARG A 62 16.85 -2.87 -1.05
C ARG A 62 15.43 -3.13 -0.55
N VAL A 63 14.58 -3.77 -1.35
CA VAL A 63 13.22 -4.15 -0.92
C VAL A 63 13.26 -5.16 0.22
N HIS A 64 14.15 -6.15 0.14
CA HIS A 64 14.35 -7.15 1.21
C HIS A 64 14.93 -6.56 2.50
N GLN A 65 15.76 -5.52 2.40
CA GLN A 65 16.23 -4.73 3.56
C GLN A 65 15.11 -3.93 4.25
N GLY A 66 13.96 -3.81 3.60
CA GLY A 66 12.79 -3.14 4.13
C GLY A 66 12.66 -1.72 3.58
N VAL A 67 11.50 -1.46 2.99
CA VAL A 67 11.15 -0.15 2.44
C VAL A 67 9.75 0.26 2.93
N PRO A 68 9.48 1.57 3.08
CA PRO A 68 8.17 2.05 3.43
C PRO A 68 7.10 1.62 2.40
N PRO A 69 5.87 1.30 2.83
CA PRO A 69 4.81 0.86 1.92
C PRO A 69 4.51 1.85 0.78
N GLY A 70 4.57 3.16 1.04
CA GLY A 70 4.38 4.18 -0.01
C GLY A 70 5.42 4.08 -1.13
N VAL A 71 6.66 3.71 -0.79
CA VAL A 71 7.73 3.50 -1.78
C VAL A 71 7.50 2.21 -2.56
N LEU A 72 7.01 1.14 -1.92
CA LEU A 72 6.62 -0.09 -2.63
C LEU A 72 5.50 0.16 -3.63
N LEU A 73 4.49 0.95 -3.25
CA LEU A 73 3.40 1.30 -4.15
C LEU A 73 3.92 2.06 -5.38
N ALA A 74 4.78 3.07 -5.17
CA ALA A 74 5.40 3.82 -6.26
C ALA A 74 6.28 2.92 -7.15
N LEU A 75 7.06 2.00 -6.57
CA LEU A 75 7.86 1.02 -7.30
C LEU A 75 6.98 0.11 -8.18
N LEU A 76 5.88 -0.40 -7.64
CA LEU A 76 4.95 -1.27 -8.37
C LEU A 76 4.23 -0.52 -9.50
N ASP A 77 3.88 0.75 -9.28
CA ASP A 77 3.32 1.61 -10.32
C ASP A 77 4.30 1.88 -11.46
N ALA A 78 5.56 2.17 -11.12
CA ALA A 78 6.60 2.39 -12.10
C ALA A 78 6.97 1.10 -12.85
N TYR A 79 7.03 -0.03 -12.14
CA TYR A 79 7.24 -1.35 -12.76
C TYR A 79 6.13 -1.66 -13.76
N ARG A 80 4.88 -1.37 -13.42
CA ARG A 80 3.74 -1.57 -14.30
C ARG A 80 3.84 -0.74 -15.59
N ALA A 81 4.34 0.49 -15.50
CA ALA A 81 4.59 1.35 -16.66
C ALA A 81 5.79 0.90 -17.51
N ALA A 82 6.80 0.28 -16.89
CA ALA A 82 8.01 -0.21 -17.54
C ALA A 82 8.44 -1.57 -16.97
N PRO A 83 7.80 -2.68 -17.39
CA PRO A 83 8.06 -4.00 -16.83
C PRO A 83 9.49 -4.47 -17.08
N ARG A 84 10.05 -5.16 -16.09
CA ARG A 84 11.39 -5.75 -16.15
C ARG A 84 11.37 -7.21 -15.70
N ALA A 85 11.74 -8.12 -16.59
CA ALA A 85 11.70 -9.55 -16.34
C ALA A 85 12.52 -9.97 -15.09
N GLU A 86 13.61 -9.25 -14.80
CA GLU A 86 14.46 -9.49 -13.63
C GLU A 86 13.72 -9.27 -12.31
N LEU A 87 12.65 -8.47 -12.31
CA LEU A 87 11.87 -8.11 -11.13
C LEU A 87 10.57 -8.91 -11.00
N ASP A 88 10.24 -9.78 -11.95
CA ASP A 88 8.99 -10.56 -11.94
C ASP A 88 8.86 -11.45 -10.69
N ALA A 89 9.98 -11.99 -10.21
CA ALA A 89 10.01 -12.76 -8.97
C ALA A 89 9.68 -11.88 -7.75
N LEU A 90 10.24 -10.67 -7.69
CA LEU A 90 9.98 -9.72 -6.61
C LEU A 90 8.52 -9.25 -6.62
N VAL A 91 7.96 -8.94 -7.79
CA VAL A 91 6.54 -8.55 -7.91
C VAL A 91 5.62 -9.66 -7.40
N ARG A 92 5.91 -10.92 -7.75
CA ARG A 92 5.17 -12.09 -7.24
C ARG A 92 5.38 -12.30 -5.74
N GLU A 93 6.56 -12.04 -5.19
CA GLU A 93 6.78 -12.10 -3.75
C GLU A 93 5.92 -11.06 -3.01
N LEU A 94 5.82 -9.84 -3.56
CA LEU A 94 5.04 -8.75 -2.98
C LEU A 94 3.53 -8.99 -2.99
N THR A 95 3.02 -9.97 -3.75
CA THR A 95 1.61 -10.41 -3.61
C THR A 95 1.37 -11.12 -2.28
N GLY A 96 2.41 -11.53 -1.54
CA GLY A 96 2.31 -12.03 -0.17
C GLY A 96 2.49 -10.96 0.91
N TYR A 97 2.60 -9.67 0.54
CA TYR A 97 2.91 -8.61 1.49
C TYR A 97 1.79 -8.40 2.53
N ARG A 98 2.16 -8.03 3.77
CA ARG A 98 1.18 -7.93 4.88
C ARG A 98 0.05 -6.92 4.65
N ARG A 99 0.31 -5.82 3.91
CA ARG A 99 -0.68 -4.77 3.64
C ARG A 99 -1.42 -5.06 2.34
N ALA A 100 -2.75 -5.08 2.40
CA ALA A 100 -3.60 -5.37 1.25
C ALA A 100 -3.37 -4.41 0.08
N GLU A 101 -3.18 -3.11 0.34
CA GLU A 101 -2.89 -2.12 -0.71
C GLU A 101 -1.67 -2.47 -1.58
N VAL A 102 -0.60 -3.01 -0.96
CA VAL A 102 0.60 -3.45 -1.69
C VAL A 102 0.30 -4.74 -2.46
N ARG A 103 -0.43 -5.69 -1.86
CA ARG A 103 -0.85 -6.92 -2.57
C ARG A 103 -1.69 -6.61 -3.79
N VAL A 104 -2.71 -5.75 -3.65
CA VAL A 104 -3.55 -5.27 -4.76
C VAL A 104 -2.67 -4.73 -5.89
N ARG A 105 -1.70 -3.87 -5.56
CA ARG A 105 -0.83 -3.28 -6.59
C ARG A 105 0.11 -4.29 -7.23
N ALA A 106 0.64 -5.22 -6.44
CA ALA A 106 1.52 -6.28 -6.93
C ALA A 106 0.78 -7.27 -7.85
N VAL A 107 -0.44 -7.67 -7.47
CA VAL A 107 -1.31 -8.53 -8.28
C VAL A 107 -1.68 -7.84 -9.60
N ALA A 108 -2.04 -6.55 -9.56
CA ALA A 108 -2.32 -5.78 -10.78
C ALA A 108 -1.10 -5.69 -11.70
N ALA A 109 0.07 -5.36 -11.15
CA ALA A 109 1.33 -5.32 -11.90
C ALA A 109 1.69 -6.68 -12.52
N TRP A 110 1.45 -7.78 -11.80
CA TRP A 110 1.65 -9.13 -12.31
C TRP A 110 0.69 -9.45 -13.47
N ALA A 111 -0.58 -9.11 -13.35
CA ALA A 111 -1.57 -9.38 -14.39
C ALA A 111 -1.24 -8.70 -15.73
N GLU A 112 -0.60 -7.54 -15.70
CA GLU A 112 -0.22 -6.78 -16.90
C GLU A 112 0.96 -7.37 -17.68
N GLN A 113 1.62 -8.42 -17.16
CA GLN A 113 2.68 -9.14 -17.86
C GLN A 113 2.18 -10.01 -19.03
N GLY A 114 0.86 -10.18 -19.17
CA GLY A 114 0.23 -10.88 -20.28
C GLY A 114 -0.88 -11.84 -19.86
N ALA A 115 -1.56 -12.46 -20.84
CA ALA A 115 -2.77 -13.26 -20.59
C ALA A 115 -2.58 -14.40 -19.57
N ALA A 116 -1.49 -15.18 -19.69
CA ALA A 116 -1.22 -16.27 -18.75
C ALA A 116 -0.90 -15.77 -17.33
N ALA A 117 -0.27 -14.60 -17.22
CA ALA A 117 0.01 -13.94 -15.94
C ALA A 117 -1.29 -13.41 -15.32
N ALA A 118 -2.17 -12.80 -16.13
CA ALA A 118 -3.49 -12.35 -15.69
C ALA A 118 -4.34 -13.50 -15.14
N GLU A 119 -4.39 -14.65 -15.82
CA GLU A 119 -5.11 -15.83 -15.31
C GLU A 119 -4.58 -16.30 -13.95
N SER A 120 -3.25 -16.31 -13.80
CA SER A 120 -2.59 -16.69 -12.54
C SER A 120 -2.84 -15.67 -11.44
N ALA A 121 -2.83 -14.38 -11.78
CA ALA A 121 -3.13 -13.28 -10.87
C ALA A 121 -4.59 -13.30 -10.40
N VAL A 122 -5.55 -13.60 -11.29
CA VAL A 122 -6.97 -13.78 -10.93
C VAL A 122 -7.12 -14.93 -9.93
N ALA A 123 -6.53 -16.09 -10.22
CA ALA A 123 -6.62 -17.26 -9.34
C ALA A 123 -6.01 -16.97 -7.95
N PHE A 124 -4.86 -16.28 -7.92
CA PHE A 124 -4.22 -15.87 -6.68
C PHE A 124 -5.10 -14.88 -5.89
N ALA A 125 -5.57 -13.82 -6.55
CA ALA A 125 -6.35 -12.76 -5.93
C ALA A 125 -7.68 -13.27 -5.39
N ALA A 126 -8.32 -14.19 -6.11
CA ALA A 126 -9.56 -14.82 -5.68
C ALA A 126 -9.38 -15.53 -4.34
N ALA A 127 -8.23 -16.16 -4.10
CA ALA A 127 -7.92 -16.91 -2.89
C ALA A 127 -7.39 -16.07 -1.72
N ASP A 128 -7.24 -14.75 -1.88
CA ASP A 128 -6.75 -13.88 -0.80
C ASP A 128 -7.76 -13.77 0.35
N VAL A 129 -7.26 -13.50 1.56
CA VAL A 129 -8.09 -13.31 2.76
C VAL A 129 -8.77 -11.95 2.81
N ASP A 130 -8.22 -10.95 2.10
CA ASP A 130 -8.71 -9.58 2.10
C ASP A 130 -9.73 -9.35 0.96
N ILE A 131 -10.85 -8.71 1.30
CA ILE A 131 -11.93 -8.45 0.35
C ILE A 131 -11.50 -7.52 -0.80
N ALA A 132 -10.58 -6.57 -0.56
CA ALA A 132 -10.12 -5.66 -1.61
C ALA A 132 -9.32 -6.40 -2.70
N VAL A 133 -8.53 -7.41 -2.30
CA VAL A 133 -7.79 -8.26 -3.25
C VAL A 133 -8.75 -9.19 -3.99
N ARG A 134 -9.75 -9.74 -3.31
CA ARG A 134 -10.79 -10.57 -3.96
C ARG A 134 -11.64 -9.78 -4.96
N ARG A 135 -12.00 -8.51 -4.65
CA ARG A 135 -12.63 -7.58 -5.59
C ARG A 135 -11.78 -7.37 -6.84
N LEU A 136 -10.46 -7.20 -6.66
CA LEU A 136 -9.54 -7.08 -7.80
C LEU A 136 -9.60 -8.31 -8.71
N ALA A 137 -9.77 -9.53 -8.18
CA ALA A 137 -9.90 -10.74 -9.01
C ALA A 137 -11.05 -10.62 -10.02
N VAL A 138 -12.19 -10.08 -9.61
CA VAL A 138 -13.37 -9.86 -10.46
C VAL A 138 -13.08 -8.81 -11.54
N SER A 139 -12.45 -7.69 -11.15
CA SER A 139 -12.03 -6.66 -12.11
C SER A 139 -11.03 -7.20 -13.13
N LEU A 140 -10.04 -7.99 -12.70
CA LEU A 140 -9.04 -8.59 -13.58
C LEU A 140 -9.65 -9.62 -14.53
N ALA A 141 -10.58 -10.47 -14.07
CA ALA A 141 -11.28 -11.40 -14.95
C ALA A 141 -12.12 -10.68 -16.01
N THR A 142 -12.68 -9.51 -15.67
CA THR A 142 -13.40 -8.66 -16.63
C THR A 142 -12.47 -8.06 -17.67
N LEU A 143 -11.28 -7.61 -17.26
CA LEU A 143 -10.27 -7.01 -18.15
C LEU A 143 -9.54 -8.05 -19.01
N HIS A 144 -9.38 -9.27 -18.50
CA HIS A 144 -8.63 -10.36 -19.13
C HIS A 144 -9.51 -11.62 -19.19
N PRO A 145 -10.56 -11.63 -20.02
CA PRO A 145 -11.53 -12.72 -20.04
C PRO A 145 -10.89 -14.04 -20.49
N SER A 146 -11.13 -15.09 -19.73
CA SER A 146 -10.76 -16.47 -20.06
C SER A 146 -11.65 -17.44 -19.29
N ALA A 147 -11.83 -18.65 -19.82
CA ALA A 147 -12.62 -19.69 -19.15
C ALA A 147 -12.06 -20.03 -17.76
N ARG A 148 -10.74 -19.91 -17.56
CA ARG A 148 -10.09 -20.14 -16.27
C ARG A 148 -10.36 -19.01 -15.29
N ALA A 149 -10.25 -17.75 -15.73
CA ALA A 149 -10.57 -16.60 -14.90
C ALA A 149 -12.05 -16.60 -14.47
N ASP A 150 -12.96 -16.93 -15.40
CA ASP A 150 -14.39 -17.07 -15.11
C ASP A 150 -14.65 -18.14 -14.06
N ALA A 151 -14.04 -19.32 -14.20
CA ALA A 151 -14.18 -20.40 -13.22
C ALA A 151 -13.69 -19.97 -11.82
N CYS A 152 -12.55 -19.27 -11.74
CA CYS A 152 -12.04 -18.75 -10.47
C CYS A 152 -12.99 -17.72 -9.84
N VAL A 153 -13.58 -16.83 -10.64
CA VAL A 153 -14.56 -15.84 -10.14
C VAL A 153 -15.85 -16.53 -9.70
N GLN A 154 -16.36 -17.51 -10.45
CA GLN A 154 -17.55 -18.26 -10.03
C GLN A 154 -17.35 -18.99 -8.71
N GLU A 155 -16.19 -19.65 -8.53
CA GLU A 155 -15.84 -20.28 -7.25
C GLU A 155 -15.75 -19.26 -6.12
N LEU A 156 -15.13 -18.10 -6.38
CA LEU A 156 -15.05 -16.99 -5.43
C LEU A 156 -16.45 -16.50 -5.00
N LEU A 157 -17.34 -16.23 -5.94
CA LEU A 157 -18.68 -15.71 -5.63
C LEU A 157 -19.57 -16.76 -4.95
N ALA A 158 -19.35 -18.05 -5.23
CA ALA A 158 -20.04 -19.13 -4.54
C ALA A 158 -19.64 -19.23 -3.05
N ARG A 159 -18.39 -18.90 -2.70
CA ARG A 159 -17.91 -18.92 -1.30
C ARG A 159 -18.03 -17.58 -0.57
N ASP A 160 -18.06 -16.48 -1.29
CA ASP A 160 -18.11 -15.12 -0.74
C ASP A 160 -19.46 -14.46 -1.04
N ALA A 161 -20.43 -14.72 -0.16
CA ALA A 161 -21.77 -14.16 -0.27
C ALA A 161 -21.80 -12.63 -0.13
N GLU A 162 -20.86 -12.03 0.60
CA GLU A 162 -20.79 -10.57 0.78
C GLU A 162 -20.38 -9.90 -0.54
N LEU A 163 -19.30 -10.40 -1.16
CA LEU A 163 -18.85 -9.90 -2.46
C LEU A 163 -19.90 -10.17 -3.56
N ALA A 164 -20.55 -11.33 -3.54
CA ALA A 164 -21.62 -11.63 -4.48
C ALA A 164 -22.81 -10.67 -4.34
N ALA A 165 -23.21 -10.34 -3.10
CA ALA A 165 -24.28 -9.39 -2.84
C ALA A 165 -23.91 -7.95 -3.25
N GLU A 166 -22.66 -7.54 -3.05
CA GLU A 166 -22.16 -6.25 -3.53
C GLU A 166 -22.25 -6.11 -5.05
N LEU A 167 -21.80 -7.12 -5.79
CA LEU A 167 -21.80 -7.09 -7.26
C LEU A 167 -23.20 -7.21 -7.88
N ALA A 168 -24.17 -7.75 -7.14
CA ALA A 168 -25.56 -7.82 -7.57
C ALA A 168 -26.31 -6.48 -7.40
N GLN A 169 -25.74 -5.53 -6.65
CA GLN A 169 -26.35 -4.20 -6.53
C GLN A 169 -26.16 -3.43 -7.83
N PRO A 170 -27.24 -2.88 -8.42
CA PRO A 170 -27.10 -1.99 -9.57
C PRO A 170 -26.25 -0.78 -9.15
N PRO A 171 -25.42 -0.22 -10.05
CA PRO A 171 -24.70 1.00 -9.75
C PRO A 171 -25.71 2.05 -9.29
N ALA A 172 -25.42 2.73 -8.18
CA ALA A 172 -26.27 3.78 -7.66
C ALA A 172 -26.39 4.89 -8.70
N LEU A 173 -27.44 4.82 -9.52
CA LEU A 173 -27.81 5.89 -10.42
C LEU A 173 -28.35 7.01 -9.53
N TRP A 174 -27.51 8.03 -9.31
CA TRP A 174 -27.97 9.30 -8.82
C TRP A 174 -28.94 9.85 -9.87
N VAL A 175 -30.23 9.64 -9.65
CA VAL A 175 -31.28 10.36 -10.36
C VAL A 175 -31.21 11.77 -9.80
N GLU A 176 -30.53 12.68 -10.52
CA GLU A 176 -30.69 14.10 -10.27
C GLU A 176 -32.16 14.43 -10.50
N ASP A 177 -32.84 14.84 -9.43
CA ASP A 177 -34.24 15.22 -9.44
C ASP A 177 -34.39 16.49 -10.30
N PRO A 178 -35.08 16.44 -11.46
CA PRO A 178 -35.26 17.63 -12.29
C PRO A 178 -36.33 18.52 -11.63
N SER A 179 -35.89 19.43 -10.75
CA SER A 179 -36.71 20.55 -10.27
C SER A 179 -36.76 21.69 -11.29
#